data_AF-A0A0F5FNY9-F1
#
_entry.id   AF-A0A0F5FNY9-F1
#
_cell.length_a   1.000
_cell.length_b   1.000
_cell.length_c   1.000
_cell.angle_alpha   90.00
_cell.angle_beta   90.00
_cell.angle_gamma   90.00
#
_symmetry.space_group_name_H-M   'P 1'
#
loop_
_entity.id
_entity.type
_entity.pdbx_description
1 polymer ?
#
loop_
_entity_poly.entity_id
_entity_poly.type
_entity_poly.pdbx_seq_one_letter_code
_entity_poly.pdbx_strand_id
1 'polypeptide(L)'
;MVAYHIGDQGVASAMAIYSLARQAVGQIEAIFTDANSCYRLAFERHGVPEPHTQTKAHTHLIESSNASIRDMLARFNRRTKRASKTKDMLQITLDIFFNRTARVSPT
;
A
#
# COMPACT_ATOMS: atom_id res chain seq x y z
N MET A 1 21.11 -16.52 20.64
CA MET A 1 20.16 -16.35 19.51
C MET A 1 18.97 -15.58 20.07
N VAL A 2 18.95 -14.25 19.95
CA VAL A 2 17.86 -13.44 20.51
C VAL A 2 16.79 -13.32 19.44
N ALA A 3 15.72 -14.10 19.57
CA ALA A 3 14.50 -13.86 18.82
C ALA A 3 13.94 -12.52 19.28
N TYR A 4 13.98 -11.50 18.41
CA TYR A 4 13.26 -10.26 18.66
C TYR A 4 11.78 -10.63 18.85
N HIS A 5 11.24 -10.36 20.04
CA HIS A 5 9.80 -10.36 20.25
C HIS A 5 9.21 -9.31 19.30
N ILE A 6 8.58 -9.76 18.21
CA ILE A 6 7.66 -8.91 17.45
C ILE A 6 6.48 -8.69 18.39
N GLY A 7 6.47 -7.55 19.11
CA GLY A 7 5.33 -7.15 19.91
C GLY A 7 4.06 -7.02 19.06
N ASP A 8 2.89 -6.96 19.70
CA ASP A 8 1.57 -6.94 19.04
C ASP A 8 1.35 -5.76 18.06
N GLN A 9 2.29 -4.79 17.99
CA GLN A 9 2.25 -3.71 17.00
C GLN A 9 2.19 -4.22 15.55
N GLY A 10 2.85 -5.33 15.24
CA GLY A 10 2.79 -5.93 13.91
C GLY A 10 1.39 -6.48 13.58
N VAL A 11 0.74 -7.09 14.57
CA VAL A 11 -0.63 -7.62 14.45
C VAL A 11 -1.64 -6.48 14.31
N ALA A 12 -1.54 -5.45 15.16
CA ALA A 12 -2.40 -4.28 15.10
C ALA A 12 -2.28 -3.56 13.76
N SER A 13 -1.06 -3.40 13.25
CA SER A 13 -0.82 -2.77 11.94
C SER A 13 -1.40 -3.59 10.79
N ALA A 14 -1.24 -4.92 10.81
CA ALA A 14 -1.83 -5.81 9.80
C ALA A 14 -3.35 -5.70 9.77
N MET A 15 -4.01 -5.67 10.93
CA MET A 15 -5.47 -5.53 11.02
C MET A 15 -5.96 -4.14 10.62
N ALA A 16 -5.19 -3.09 10.92
CA ALA A 16 -5.52 -1.73 10.47
C ALA A 16 -5.48 -1.63 8.94
N ILE A 17 -4.44 -2.21 8.31
CA ILE A 17 -4.33 -2.27 6.84
C ILE A 17 -5.48 -3.07 6.24
N TYR A 18 -5.79 -4.24 6.81
CA TYR A 18 -6.91 -5.08 6.37
C TYR A 18 -8.25 -4.32 6.41
N SER A 19 -8.51 -3.61 7.50
CA SER A 19 -9.75 -2.83 7.68
C SER A 19 -9.86 -1.70 6.66
N LEU A 20 -8.77 -0.97 6.41
CA LEU A 20 -8.72 0.08 5.39
C LEU A 20 -8.90 -0.49 3.98
N ALA A 21 -8.28 -1.63 3.68
CA ALA A 21 -8.42 -2.30 2.40
C ALA A 21 -9.88 -2.72 2.17
N ARG A 22 -10.49 -3.40 3.15
CA ARG A 22 -11.92 -3.77 3.14
C ARG A 22 -12.82 -2.57 2.91
N GLN A 23 -12.56 -1.44 3.57
CA GLN A 23 -13.33 -0.21 3.37
C GLN A 23 -13.17 0.36 1.96
N ALA A 24 -11.97 0.29 1.39
CA ALA A 24 -11.68 0.85 0.08
C ALA A 24 -12.22 0.01 -1.09
N VAL A 25 -12.15 -1.33 -0.99
CA VAL A 25 -12.52 -2.24 -2.09
C VAL A 25 -13.82 -3.01 -1.85
N GLY A 26 -14.37 -2.96 -0.63
CA GLY A 26 -15.55 -3.71 -0.22
C GLY A 26 -15.22 -5.19 0.04
N GLN A 27 -15.34 -6.01 -1.00
CA GLN A 27 -15.10 -7.45 -0.89
C GLN A 27 -13.67 -7.79 -1.31
N ILE A 28 -12.93 -8.41 -0.40
CA ILE A 28 -11.62 -8.99 -0.69
C ILE A 28 -11.86 -10.47 -1.01
N GLU A 29 -11.34 -10.93 -2.15
CA GLU A 29 -11.43 -12.34 -2.57
C GLU A 29 -10.27 -13.16 -2.00
N ALA A 30 -9.07 -12.60 -1.98
CA ALA A 30 -7.86 -13.26 -1.48
C ALA A 30 -6.84 -12.21 -0.99
N ILE A 31 -6.00 -12.63 -0.05
CA ILE A 31 -4.96 -11.80 0.56
C ILE A 31 -3.60 -12.40 0.24
N PHE A 32 -2.72 -11.58 -0.32
CA PHE A 32 -1.33 -11.94 -0.59
C PHE A 32 -0.41 -10.99 0.17
N THR A 33 0.45 -11.54 1.02
CA THR A 33 1.44 -10.76 1.77
C THR A 33 2.84 -11.29 1.53
N ASP A 34 3.84 -10.51 1.92
CA ASP A 34 5.19 -11.03 2.05
C ASP A 34 5.27 -12.14 3.12
N ALA A 35 6.45 -12.73 3.26
CA ALA A 35 6.72 -13.80 4.23
C ALA A 35 6.88 -13.30 5.68
N ASN A 36 6.36 -12.12 6.02
CA ASN A 36 6.40 -11.63 7.40
C ASN A 36 5.37 -12.38 8.26
N SER A 37 5.80 -13.00 9.35
CA SER A 37 4.97 -13.85 10.21
C SER A 37 3.83 -13.09 10.90
N CYS A 38 3.91 -11.75 11.00
CA CYS A 38 2.87 -10.96 11.66
C CYS A 38 1.50 -11.06 10.97
N TYR A 39 1.46 -11.18 9.63
CA TYR A 39 0.19 -11.23 8.89
C TYR A 39 -0.57 -12.50 9.17
N ARG A 40 0.09 -13.66 9.05
CA ARG A 40 -0.52 -14.95 9.35
C ARG A 40 -1.04 -14.99 10.79
N LEU A 41 -0.20 -14.57 11.74
CA LEU A 41 -0.59 -14.49 13.15
C LEU A 41 -1.80 -13.57 13.37
N ALA A 42 -1.85 -12.41 12.73
CA ALA A 42 -2.95 -11.46 12.85
C ALA A 42 -4.25 -12.04 12.28
N PHE A 43 -4.20 -12.58 11.07
CA PHE A 43 -5.38 -13.06 10.37
C PHE A 43 -5.96 -14.32 11.04
N GLU A 44 -5.12 -15.23 11.53
CA GLU A 44 -5.54 -16.37 12.34
C GLU A 44 -6.19 -15.91 13.66
N ARG A 45 -5.56 -14.99 14.39
CA ARG A 45 -6.08 -14.48 15.69
C ARG A 45 -7.42 -13.76 15.57
N HIS A 46 -7.61 -13.01 14.48
CA HIS A 46 -8.80 -12.20 14.27
C HIS A 46 -9.85 -12.88 13.38
N GLY A 47 -9.64 -14.14 12.98
CA GLY A 47 -10.61 -14.92 12.21
C GLY A 47 -10.93 -14.31 10.85
N VAL A 48 -9.93 -13.76 10.16
CA VAL A 48 -10.11 -13.20 8.81
C VAL A 48 -10.52 -14.32 7.85
N PRO A 49 -11.71 -14.25 7.22
CA PRO A 49 -12.27 -15.37 6.46
C PRO A 49 -11.64 -15.57 5.07
N GLU A 50 -10.97 -14.57 4.53
CA GLU A 50 -10.39 -14.63 3.18
C GLU A 50 -9.17 -15.55 3.12
N PRO A 51 -9.01 -16.31 2.01
CA PRO A 51 -7.78 -17.06 1.74
C PRO A 51 -6.54 -16.16 1.83
N HIS A 52 -5.60 -16.53 2.70
CA HIS A 52 -4.33 -15.82 2.89
C HIS A 52 -3.16 -16.66 2.38
N THR A 53 -2.35 -16.08 1.50
CA THR A 53 -1.12 -16.68 1.00
C THR A 53 0.07 -15.77 1.31
N GLN A 54 1.12 -16.34 1.93
CA GLN A 54 2.38 -15.65 2.17
C GLN A 54 3.42 -16.09 1.16
N THR A 55 3.96 -15.15 0.39
CA THR A 55 5.01 -15.45 -0.58
C THR A 55 5.93 -14.26 -0.81
N LYS A 56 7.21 -14.55 -1.08
CA LYS A 56 8.14 -13.55 -1.61
C LYS A 56 8.15 -13.51 -3.14
N ALA A 57 7.50 -14.46 -3.79
CA ALA A 57 7.34 -14.42 -5.24
C ALA A 57 6.45 -13.22 -5.59
N HIS A 58 6.89 -12.41 -6.55
CA HIS A 58 6.17 -11.23 -7.05
C HIS A 58 6.10 -10.00 -6.12
N THR A 59 6.83 -9.96 -5.01
CA THR A 59 6.89 -8.74 -4.17
C THR A 59 7.53 -7.55 -4.89
N HIS A 60 8.37 -7.82 -5.90
CA HIS A 60 9.09 -6.79 -6.67
C HIS A 60 8.18 -5.71 -7.29
N LEU A 61 6.97 -6.06 -7.75
CA LEU A 61 6.03 -5.10 -8.31
C LEU A 61 5.47 -4.15 -7.24
N ILE A 62 5.11 -4.70 -6.09
CA ILE A 62 4.60 -3.94 -4.94
C ILE A 62 5.71 -3.07 -4.36
N GLU A 63 6.93 -3.60 -4.23
CA GLU A 63 8.10 -2.86 -3.78
C GLU A 63 8.46 -1.71 -4.73
N SER A 64 8.41 -1.96 -6.05
CA SER A 64 8.62 -0.94 -7.08
C SER A 64 7.54 0.14 -7.06
N SER A 65 6.27 -0.25 -6.89
CA SER A 65 5.14 0.67 -6.73
C SER A 65 5.31 1.54 -5.47
N ASN A 66 5.64 0.93 -4.34
CA ASN A 66 5.90 1.61 -3.07
C ASN A 66 7.07 2.60 -3.18
N ALA A 67 8.16 2.22 -3.85
CA ALA A 67 9.28 3.11 -4.12
C ALA A 67 8.87 4.32 -4.98
N SER A 68 8.07 4.08 -6.02
CA SER A 68 7.56 5.14 -6.90
C SER A 68 6.63 6.12 -6.15
N ILE A 69 5.72 5.60 -5.31
CA ILE A 69 4.84 6.43 -4.46
C ILE A 69 5.67 7.30 -3.52
N ARG A 70 6.67 6.72 -2.84
CA ARG A 70 7.57 7.47 -1.94
C ARG A 70 8.32 8.58 -2.66
N ASP A 71 8.89 8.32 -3.83
CA ASP A 71 9.59 9.36 -4.60
C ASP A 71 8.63 10.48 -5.02
N MET A 72 7.42 10.15 -5.48
CA MET A 72 6.42 11.15 -5.83
C MET A 72 6.04 12.02 -4.63
N LEU A 73 5.73 11.41 -3.48
CA LEU A 73 5.39 12.15 -2.26
C LEU A 73 6.56 13.05 -1.81
N ALA A 74 7.79 12.56 -1.90
CA ALA A 74 8.98 13.34 -1.58
C ALA A 74 9.16 14.54 -2.52
N ARG A 75 8.77 14.44 -3.79
CA ARG A 75 8.80 15.57 -4.74
C ARG A 75 7.86 16.70 -4.32
N PHE A 76 6.71 16.41 -3.70
CA PHE A 76 5.84 17.44 -3.16
C PHE A 76 6.47 18.22 -2.00
N ASN A 77 7.44 17.64 -1.28
CA ASN A 77 8.17 18.33 -0.21
C ASN A 77 9.33 19.22 -0.74
N ARG A 78 9.80 19.03 -1.98
CA ARG A 78 10.93 19.81 -2.53
C ARG A 78 10.54 21.28 -2.75
N ARG A 79 11.38 22.22 -2.31
CA ARG A 79 11.14 23.68 -2.42
C ARG A 79 11.34 24.24 -3.84
N THR A 80 12.05 23.51 -4.71
CA THR A 80 12.53 23.99 -6.02
C THR A 80 11.48 23.97 -7.14
N LYS A 81 10.35 23.27 -6.99
CA LYS A 81 9.24 23.24 -7.96
C LYS A 81 8.03 24.04 -7.44
N ARG A 82 8.27 25.27 -6.98
CA ARG A 82 7.31 26.07 -6.19
C ARG A 82 6.17 26.69 -6.99
N ALA A 83 6.28 26.79 -8.33
CA ALA A 83 5.33 27.55 -9.15
C ALA A 83 3.97 26.85 -9.39
N SER A 84 3.83 25.55 -9.09
CA SER A 84 2.65 24.77 -9.48
C SER A 84 2.17 23.79 -8.41
N LYS A 85 2.20 24.20 -7.13
CA LYS A 85 1.60 23.42 -6.01
C LYS A 85 0.21 23.95 -5.60
N THR A 86 -0.54 24.54 -6.55
CA THR A 86 -1.96 24.80 -6.31
C THR A 86 -2.67 23.48 -6.06
N LYS A 87 -3.79 23.50 -5.32
CA LYS A 87 -4.58 22.28 -5.07
C LYS A 87 -4.92 21.56 -6.37
N ASP A 88 -5.26 22.31 -7.41
CA ASP A 88 -5.58 21.78 -8.74
C ASP A 88 -4.40 21.03 -9.38
N MET A 89 -3.19 21.58 -9.30
CA MET A 89 -2.00 20.92 -9.85
C MET A 89 -1.58 19.70 -9.05
N LEU A 90 -1.80 19.70 -7.72
CA LEU A 90 -1.61 18.53 -6.89
C LEU A 90 -2.62 17.43 -7.27
N GLN A 91 -3.90 17.79 -7.43
CA GLN A 91 -4.95 16.87 -7.87
C GLN A 91 -4.61 16.26 -9.23
N ILE A 92 -4.29 17.09 -10.24
CA ILE A 92 -3.90 16.62 -11.59
C ILE A 92 -2.70 15.67 -11.51
N THR A 93 -1.70 15.99 -10.68
CA THR A 93 -0.51 15.15 -10.54
C THR A 93 -0.86 13.78 -9.94
N LEU A 94 -1.68 13.74 -8.89
CA LEU A 94 -2.13 12.50 -8.26
C LEU A 94 -3.01 11.68 -9.22
N ASP A 95 -3.90 12.34 -9.96
CA ASP A 95 -4.76 11.68 -10.96
C ASP A 95 -3.91 11.03 -12.06
N ILE A 96 -2.90 11.73 -12.58
CA ILE A 96 -2.00 11.17 -13.61
C ILE A 96 -1.22 9.98 -13.06
N PHE A 97 -0.78 10.05 -11.81
CA PHE A 97 0.04 9.01 -11.21
C PHE A 97 -0.75 7.75 -10.88
N PHE A 98 -1.92 7.88 -10.24
CA PHE A 98 -2.73 6.74 -9.80
C PHE A 98 -3.68 6.23 -10.88
N ASN A 99 -4.18 7.08 -11.77
CA ASN A 99 -5.13 6.71 -12.84
C ASN A 99 -4.46 6.64 -14.22
N ARG A 100 -3.21 6.19 -14.28
CA ARG A 100 -2.38 6.18 -15.50
C ARG A 100 -3.01 5.41 -16.66
N THR A 101 -3.91 4.47 -16.38
CA THR A 101 -4.68 3.67 -17.35
C THR A 101 -6.03 4.27 -17.75
N ALA A 102 -6.53 5.30 -17.05
CA ALA A 102 -7.87 5.84 -17.25
C ALA A 102 -7.95 6.96 -18.31
N ARG A 103 -6.82 7.37 -18.90
CA ARG A 103 -6.81 8.44 -19.92
C ARG A 103 -6.59 7.85 -21.31
N VAL A 104 -7.65 7.86 -22.12
CA VAL A 104 -7.52 7.89 -23.58
C VAL A 104 -6.92 9.25 -23.94
N SER A 105 -5.85 9.26 -24.74
CA SER A 105 -5.25 10.49 -25.24
C SER A 105 -6.34 11.35 -25.92
N PRO A 106 -6.45 12.65 -25.63
CA PRO A 106 -7.32 13.51 -26.40
C PRO A 106 -6.76 13.59 -27.83
N THR A 107 -7.58 13.20 -28.80
CA THR A 107 -7.38 13.41 -30.24
C THR A 107 -7.45 14.88 -30.60
#